data_AF-A0A6F9ZV14-F1
#
_entry.id   AF-A0A6F9ZV14-F1
#
_cell.length_a   1.000
_cell.length_b   1.000
_cell.length_c   1.000
_cell.angle_alpha   90.00
_cell.angle_beta   90.00
_cell.angle_gamma   90.00
#
_symmetry.space_group_name_H-M   'P 1'
#
loop_
_entity.id
_entity.type
_entity.pdbx_description
1 polymer ?
#
loop_
_entity_poly.entity_id
_entity_poly.type
_entity_poly.pdbx_seq_one_letter_code
_entity_poly.pdbx_strand_id
1 'polypeptide(L)'
;MLATCPDHGYYRGEFCPKCGKKGKFLMSDKEIDILGRLLAGLLRHFPDKLNLKMDGRGWVDIKELLDALKVSRSGFQWLREEHLRALVETDPKGRYQIYGGMIRATYGHTIDVKLDDTHD
;
A
#
# COMPACT_ATOMS: atom_id res chain seq x y z
N MET A 1 14.61 -4.12 -1.38
CA MET A 1 14.52 -2.65 -1.32
C MET A 1 13.51 -2.17 -2.36
N LEU A 2 12.83 -1.05 -2.11
CA LEU A 2 11.94 -0.40 -3.07
C LEU A 2 12.41 1.03 -3.33
N ALA A 3 12.44 1.40 -4.62
CA ALA A 3 13.02 2.63 -5.12
C ALA A 3 12.25 3.14 -6.34
N THR A 4 12.53 4.38 -6.74
CA THR A 4 11.97 4.99 -7.96
C THR A 4 13.08 5.33 -8.96
N CYS A 5 12.85 4.99 -10.23
CA CYS A 5 13.65 5.39 -11.36
C CYS A 5 12.94 6.56 -12.07
N PRO A 6 13.62 7.69 -12.32
CA PRO A 6 13.01 8.84 -13.02
C PRO A 6 12.40 8.48 -14.38
N ASP A 7 13.01 7.52 -15.09
CA ASP A 7 12.62 7.15 -16.45
C ASP A 7 11.60 5.99 -16.48
N HIS A 8 11.55 5.15 -15.43
CA HIS A 8 10.88 3.84 -15.49
C HIS A 8 9.90 3.57 -14.35
N GLY A 9 9.74 4.51 -13.40
CA GLY A 9 8.83 4.38 -12.27
C GLY A 9 9.38 3.54 -11.11
N TYR A 10 8.46 2.99 -10.31
CA TYR A 10 8.81 2.22 -9.11
C TYR A 10 9.33 0.82 -9.44
N TYR A 11 10.29 0.36 -8.64
CA TYR A 11 10.83 -0.99 -8.79
C TYR A 11 11.32 -1.54 -7.45
N ARG A 12 11.47 -2.86 -7.39
CA ARG A 12 12.09 -3.58 -6.27
C ARG A 12 13.48 -4.05 -6.68
N GLY A 13 14.48 -3.78 -5.84
CA GLY A 13 15.87 -4.13 -6.09
C GLY A 13 16.82 -2.95 -5.91
N GLU A 14 18.12 -3.20 -5.99
CA GLU A 14 19.16 -2.18 -5.83
C GLU A 14 19.26 -1.24 -7.04
N PHE A 15 19.16 -1.80 -8.24
CA PHE A 15 19.24 -1.09 -9.52
C PHE A 15 17.94 -1.22 -10.30
N CYS A 16 17.61 -0.20 -11.09
CA CYS A 16 16.44 -0.25 -11.97
C CYS A 16 16.59 -1.42 -12.95
N PRO A 17 15.61 -2.34 -13.04
CA PRO A 17 15.72 -3.52 -13.90
C PRO A 17 15.69 -3.19 -15.40
N LYS A 18 15.28 -1.98 -15.78
CA LYS A 18 15.19 -1.54 -17.18
C LYS A 18 16.45 -0.83 -17.67
N CYS A 19 17.08 0.03 -16.86
CA CYS A 19 18.25 0.81 -17.29
C CYS A 19 19.53 0.59 -16.47
N GLY A 20 19.49 -0.25 -15.43
CA GLY A 20 20.65 -0.56 -14.58
C GLY A 20 21.12 0.59 -13.67
N LYS A 21 20.50 1.77 -13.73
CA LYS A 21 20.87 2.92 -12.88
C LYS A 21 20.33 2.75 -11.46
N LYS A 22 21.06 3.27 -10.47
CA LYS A 22 20.59 3.37 -9.09
C LYS A 22 19.52 4.45 -8.98
N GLY A 23 18.33 4.08 -8.55
CA GLY A 23 17.20 4.98 -8.33
C GLY A 23 17.22 5.67 -6.98
N LYS A 24 16.23 6.53 -6.75
CA LYS A 24 15.99 7.17 -5.46
C LYS A 24 15.36 6.15 -4.50
N PHE A 25 15.99 5.97 -3.35
CA PHE A 25 15.49 5.10 -2.29
C PHE A 25 14.12 5.58 -1.79
N LEU A 26 13.20 4.63 -1.56
CA LEU A 26 11.88 4.89 -0.97
C LEU A 26 11.65 4.08 0.31
N MET A 27 11.91 2.76 0.28
CA MET A 27 11.70 1.87 1.44
C MET A 27 12.68 0.70 1.47
N SER A 28 13.06 0.26 2.66
CA SER A 28 13.78 -0.98 2.93
C SER A 28 12.85 -2.20 2.88
N ASP A 29 13.40 -3.41 2.74
CA ASP A 29 12.59 -4.64 2.76
C ASP A 29 11.84 -4.85 4.08
N LYS A 30 12.44 -4.41 5.19
CA LYS A 30 11.83 -4.44 6.52
C LYS A 30 10.61 -3.52 6.59
N GLU A 31 10.71 -2.30 6.07
CA GLU A 31 9.58 -1.35 6.04
C GLU A 31 8.45 -1.87 5.17
N ILE A 32 8.78 -2.48 4.02
CA ILE A 32 7.78 -3.08 3.13
C ILE A 32 7.04 -4.24 3.79
N ASP A 33 7.75 -5.15 4.46
CA ASP A 33 7.13 -6.27 5.17
C ASP A 33 6.20 -5.79 6.31
N ILE A 34 6.67 -4.85 7.13
CA ILE A 34 5.87 -4.30 8.22
C ILE A 34 4.63 -3.59 7.68
N LEU A 35 4.80 -2.71 6.69
CA LEU A 35 3.68 -1.97 6.09
C LEU A 35 2.69 -2.92 5.41
N GLY A 36 3.18 -3.92 4.67
CA GLY A 36 2.33 -4.93 4.04
C GLY A 36 1.47 -5.71 5.05
N ARG A 37 2.06 -6.12 6.20
CA ARG A 37 1.30 -6.80 7.27
C ARG A 37 0.23 -5.89 7.89
N LEU A 38 0.55 -4.61 8.10
CA LEU A 38 -0.40 -3.64 8.62
C LEU A 38 -1.56 -3.41 7.63
N LEU A 39 -1.25 -3.20 6.35
CA LEU A 39 -2.27 -3.04 5.31
C LEU A 39 -3.14 -4.29 5.18
N ALA A 40 -2.56 -5.49 5.23
CA ALA A 40 -3.33 -6.73 5.24
C ALA A 40 -4.29 -6.80 6.43
N GLY A 41 -3.84 -6.44 7.63
CA GLY A 41 -4.70 -6.38 8.82
C GLY A 41 -5.86 -5.39 8.68
N LEU A 42 -5.53 -4.14 8.39
CA LEU A 42 -6.49 -3.03 8.36
C LEU A 42 -7.47 -3.15 7.20
N LEU A 43 -7.00 -3.56 6.02
CA LEU A 43 -7.84 -3.59 4.83
C LEU A 43 -8.63 -4.91 4.66
N ARG A 44 -8.34 -5.96 5.45
CA ARG A 44 -9.03 -7.26 5.33
C ARG A 44 -9.80 -7.71 6.56
N HIS A 45 -9.40 -7.26 7.74
CA HIS A 45 -9.83 -7.90 8.98
C HIS A 45 -10.37 -6.91 10.02
N PHE A 46 -9.71 -5.76 10.20
CA PHE A 46 -10.03 -4.86 11.32
C PHE A 46 -9.80 -3.37 11.00
N PRO A 47 -10.52 -2.78 10.03
CA PRO A 47 -10.41 -1.34 9.75
C PRO A 47 -10.71 -0.46 10.99
N ASP A 48 -11.68 -0.89 11.81
CA ASP A 48 -12.11 -0.18 13.01
C ASP A 48 -11.01 -0.06 14.09
N LYS A 49 -9.98 -0.91 14.05
CA LYS A 49 -8.87 -0.85 15.03
C LYS A 49 -8.15 0.49 15.01
N LEU A 50 -8.15 1.17 13.86
CA LEU A 50 -7.62 2.52 13.70
C LEU A 50 -8.71 3.53 13.30
N ASN A 51 -9.98 3.21 13.56
CA ASN A 51 -11.15 4.03 13.20
C ASN A 51 -11.21 4.39 11.70
N LEU A 52 -10.74 3.49 10.82
CA LEU A 52 -10.79 3.70 9.38
C LEU A 52 -12.21 3.46 8.87
N LYS A 53 -12.73 4.40 8.10
CA LYS A 53 -14.01 4.23 7.42
C LYS A 53 -13.80 3.45 6.13
N MET A 54 -14.24 2.20 6.15
CA MET A 54 -14.25 1.34 4.97
C MET A 54 -15.65 1.31 4.37
N ASP A 55 -15.75 1.50 3.06
CA ASP A 55 -17.02 1.35 2.35
C ASP A 55 -17.38 -0.13 2.12
N GLY A 56 -18.61 -0.38 1.64
CA GLY A 56 -19.09 -1.74 1.38
C GLY A 56 -18.34 -2.49 0.27
N ARG A 57 -17.40 -1.85 -0.43
CA ARG A 57 -16.53 -2.42 -1.46
C ARG A 57 -15.08 -2.53 -1.00
N GLY A 58 -14.79 -2.24 0.27
CA GLY A 58 -13.47 -2.35 0.88
C GLY A 58 -12.57 -1.11 0.76
N TRP A 59 -13.07 -0.01 0.17
CA TRP A 59 -12.26 1.20 -0.03
C TRP A 59 -12.10 2.03 1.24
N VAL A 60 -10.89 2.51 1.45
CA VAL A 60 -10.49 3.42 2.52
C VAL A 60 -9.74 4.61 1.93
N ASP A 61 -9.98 5.81 2.44
CA ASP A 61 -9.25 7.02 2.02
C ASP A 61 -7.77 6.93 2.41
N ILE A 62 -6.87 7.20 1.46
CA ILE A 62 -5.43 7.08 1.68
C ILE A 62 -4.94 8.08 2.73
N LYS A 63 -5.49 9.29 2.78
CA LYS A 63 -5.07 10.30 3.76
C LYS A 63 -5.49 9.88 5.16
N GLU A 64 -6.73 9.43 5.33
CA GLU A 64 -7.20 8.88 6.61
C GLU A 64 -6.33 7.70 7.07
N LEU A 65 -6.00 6.77 6.16
CA LEU A 65 -5.11 5.65 6.46
C LEU A 65 -3.71 6.11 6.89
N LEU A 66 -3.10 7.05 6.16
CA LEU A 66 -1.77 7.58 6.46
C LEU A 66 -1.75 8.28 7.81
N ASP A 67 -2.74 9.12 8.10
CA ASP A 67 -2.84 9.85 9.36
C ASP A 67 -3.04 8.89 10.53
N ALA A 68 -3.93 7.90 10.38
CA ALA A 68 -4.14 6.87 11.39
C ALA A 68 -2.88 6.04 11.66
N LEU A 69 -2.13 5.65 10.62
CA LEU A 69 -0.85 4.93 10.77
C LEU A 69 0.21 5.77 11.48
N LYS A 70 0.32 7.06 11.14
CA LYS A 70 1.27 7.99 11.76
C LYS A 70 0.99 8.24 13.23
N VAL A 71 -0.29 8.36 13.59
CA VAL A 71 -0.73 8.58 14.98
C VAL A 71 -0.58 7.31 15.81
N SER A 72 -0.96 6.16 15.25
CA SER A 72 -0.99 4.89 15.98
C SER A 72 0.38 4.28 16.26
N ARG A 73 1.42 4.65 15.51
CA ARG A 73 2.74 4.01 15.61
C ARG A 73 3.88 5.00 15.45
N SER A 74 4.71 5.09 16.48
CA SER A 74 5.96 5.86 16.42
C SER A 74 6.86 5.33 15.29
N GLY A 75 7.56 6.25 14.61
CA GLY A 75 8.43 5.91 13.49
C GLY A 75 7.73 5.79 12.12
N PHE A 76 6.42 6.00 12.01
CA PHE A 76 5.70 6.03 10.72
C PHE A 76 5.58 7.44 10.10
N GLN A 77 6.19 8.46 10.71
CA GLN A 77 6.10 9.86 10.27
C GLN A 77 6.68 10.10 8.87
N TRP A 78 7.59 9.24 8.40
CA TRP A 78 8.15 9.29 7.05
C TRP A 78 7.15 8.83 5.98
N LEU A 79 6.10 8.10 6.37
CA LEU A 79 5.16 7.50 5.44
C LEU A 79 4.37 8.60 4.70
N ARG A 80 4.26 8.41 3.39
CA ARG A 80 3.61 9.32 2.44
C ARG A 80 2.89 8.48 1.41
N GLU A 81 1.94 9.09 0.71
CA GLU A 81 1.16 8.43 -0.34
C GLU A 81 2.04 7.78 -1.43
N GLU A 82 3.17 8.41 -1.81
CA GLU A 82 4.15 7.84 -2.74
C GLU A 82 4.62 6.44 -2.33
N HIS A 83 4.80 6.20 -1.04
CA HIS A 83 5.25 4.90 -0.54
C HIS A 83 4.15 3.83 -0.67
N LEU A 84 2.89 4.19 -0.44
CA LEU A 84 1.76 3.29 -0.66
C LEU A 84 1.61 2.97 -2.14
N ARG A 85 1.64 3.98 -3.02
CA ARG A 85 1.59 3.81 -4.48
C ARG A 85 2.69 2.87 -4.96
N ALA A 86 3.93 3.13 -4.56
CA ALA A 86 5.06 2.29 -4.94
C ALA A 86 4.91 0.85 -4.41
N LEU A 87 4.41 0.64 -3.18
CA LEU A 87 4.15 -0.69 -2.64
C LEU A 87 3.11 -1.45 -3.48
N VAL A 88 2.01 -0.78 -3.84
CA VAL A 88 0.90 -1.35 -4.60
C VAL A 88 1.32 -1.67 -6.03
N GLU A 89 1.93 -0.71 -6.75
CA GLU A 89 2.35 -0.88 -8.14
C GLU A 89 3.43 -1.96 -8.32
N THR A 90 4.22 -2.21 -7.28
CA THR A 90 5.27 -3.24 -7.31
C THR A 90 4.88 -4.51 -6.55
N ASP A 91 3.62 -4.68 -6.13
CA ASP A 91 3.18 -5.91 -5.47
C ASP A 91 2.98 -7.03 -6.50
N PRO A 92 3.85 -8.07 -6.54
CA PRO A 92 3.72 -9.15 -7.51
C PRO A 92 2.45 -9.98 -7.33
N LYS A 93 1.77 -9.90 -6.18
CA LYS A 93 0.52 -10.64 -5.92
C LYS A 93 -0.73 -9.80 -6.16
N GLY A 94 -0.58 -8.51 -6.49
CA GLY A 94 -1.71 -7.59 -6.68
C GLY A 94 -2.66 -7.57 -5.48
N ARG A 95 -2.14 -7.59 -4.24
CA ARG A 95 -2.97 -7.66 -3.01
C ARG A 95 -3.83 -6.43 -2.78
N TYR A 96 -3.45 -5.32 -3.38
CA TYR A 96 -4.02 -4.01 -3.14
C TYR A 96 -4.23 -3.30 -4.48
N GLN A 97 -5.15 -2.35 -4.48
CA GLN A 97 -5.34 -1.43 -5.59
C GLN A 97 -5.60 -0.02 -5.07
N ILE A 98 -5.23 0.98 -5.88
CA ILE A 98 -5.46 2.40 -5.60
C ILE A 98 -6.26 3.00 -6.75
N TYR A 99 -7.34 3.70 -6.42
CA TYR A 99 -8.16 4.43 -7.39
C TYR A 99 -8.77 5.67 -6.73
N GLY A 100 -8.70 6.82 -7.40
CA GLY A 100 -9.36 8.06 -6.92
C GLY A 100 -8.92 8.54 -5.53
N GLY A 101 -7.71 8.23 -5.07
CA GLY A 101 -7.25 8.57 -3.71
C GLY A 101 -7.67 7.57 -2.63
N MET A 102 -8.34 6.49 -3.02
CA MET A 102 -8.73 5.38 -2.15
C MET A 102 -7.79 4.19 -2.33
N ILE A 103 -7.67 3.35 -1.30
CA ILE A 103 -6.96 2.08 -1.32
C ILE A 103 -7.86 0.98 -0.76
N ARG A 104 -7.76 -0.23 -1.33
CA ARG A 104 -8.37 -1.44 -0.77
C ARG A 104 -7.52 -2.67 -1.00
N ALA A 105 -7.81 -3.74 -0.25
CA ALA A 105 -7.34 -5.07 -0.62
C ALA A 105 -8.20 -5.63 -1.77
N THR A 106 -7.59 -6.44 -2.63
CA THR A 106 -8.26 -7.09 -3.77
C THR A 106 -8.83 -8.46 -3.41
N TYR A 107 -8.40 -9.04 -2.28
CA TYR A 107 -8.85 -10.34 -1.80
C TYR A 107 -8.52 -10.53 -0.31
N GLY A 108 -9.07 -11.60 0.28
CA GLY A 108 -8.70 -12.10 1.60
C GLY A 108 -9.42 -11.43 2.78
N HIS A 109 -10.53 -10.74 2.52
CA HIS A 109 -11.37 -10.13 3.55
C HIS A 109 -12.05 -11.18 4.42
N THR A 110 -12.12 -10.92 5.72
CA THR A 110 -12.94 -11.68 6.68
C THR A 110 -14.12 -10.86 7.21
N ILE A 111 -14.28 -9.65 6.67
CA ILE A 111 -15.38 -8.72 6.92
C ILE A 111 -16.28 -8.68 5.68
N ASP A 112 -17.53 -8.26 5.85
CA ASP A 112 -18.50 -8.21 4.76
C ASP A 112 -18.17 -7.06 3.80
N VAL A 113 -17.55 -7.41 2.67
CA VAL A 113 -17.30 -6.53 1.54
C VAL A 113 -17.74 -7.20 0.25
N LYS A 114 -18.34 -6.41 -0.64
CA LYS A 114 -18.77 -6.85 -1.97
C LYS A 114 -17.82 -6.27 -3.00
N LEU A 115 -16.86 -7.08 -3.44
CA LEU A 115 -15.99 -6.74 -4.55
C LEU A 115 -16.76 -6.96 -5.85
N ASP A 116 -16.97 -5.90 -6.63
CA ASP A 116 -17.65 -5.95 -7.92
C ASP A 116 -16.69 -5.91 -9.12
N ASP A 117 -15.41 -5.67 -8.86
CA ASP A 117 -14.34 -5.63 -9.86
C ASP A 117 -13.78 -7.05 -10.12
N THR A 118 -14.63 -8.01 -10.50
CA THR A 118 -14.16 -9.08 -11.39
C THR A 118 -14.07 -8.44 -12.77
N HIS A 119 -12.94 -7.77 -13.05
CA HIS A 119 -12.53 -7.59 -14.43
C HIS A 119 -12.14 -8.97 -14.95
N ASP A 120 -13.05 -9.60 -15.70
CA ASP A 120 -12.70 -10.59 -16.72
C ASP A 120 -11.78 -9.96 -17.78
#